data_AF-A0A0R1RE26-F1
#
_entry.id   AF-A0A0R1RE26-F1
#
_cell.length_a   1.000
_cell.length_b   1.000
_cell.length_c   1.000
_cell.angle_alpha   90.00
_cell.angle_beta   90.00
_cell.angle_gamma   90.00
#
_symmetry.space_group_name_H-M   'P 1'
#
loop_
_entity.id
_entity.type
_entity.pdbx_description
1 polymer ?
#
loop_
_entity_poly.entity_id
_entity_poly.type
_entity_poly.pdbx_seq_one_letter_code
_entity_poly.pdbx_strand_id
1 'polypeptide(L)'
;MADVEEKETVIIGGGPGGYVAAIRASELGQKVTLIEKGTLGGVCLNVGCVPSKALINAGHRLVDANDASVFGIETKPATIDFTKTQDWKQHAVVDRMTSGVKMLLQKHKVEVIDQEAFLDNDSQLRTMAVGPKQFMDNGGGQTIKFKNLIIATGSRPIEIPGFKFEKRVVDSTGALNLPEVPKELVVIGGGYIGTELAGAYANLGAHVTILEGTPSILPNFEKDMVSVVLKQLKNKGVDVITNAMAKKSVQDDKSVTVTYEVDGKATDLKVDYCLVSVGRKPNTDNFGLEMTSVKMDDHGLVEVDNQGRTNVKNIFAIGDIVAGPALAHKAFFEGKTAAGAISGKNTANDWVGIPAVCFADPELATVGLNQAEAKDKGLDVKTAKFPFAGNARAVSLDQPEGFVRLVYTKDDGNLVGGQIVGPGASDLISELALAVNSGMNVEDIALTIHPHPTLSEPIAEAADIAMGFPTHI
;
A
#
# COMPACT_ATOMS: atom_id res chain seq x y z
N MET A 1 41.76 -8.88 14.85
CA MET A 1 41.09 -8.73 13.54
C MET A 1 39.61 -8.90 13.83
N ALA A 2 38.74 -8.01 13.35
CA ALA A 2 37.30 -8.26 13.49
C ALA A 2 36.98 -9.57 12.76
N ASP A 3 36.27 -10.49 13.41
CA ASP A 3 35.90 -11.78 12.80
C ASP A 3 34.98 -11.51 11.60
N VAL A 4 35.40 -11.99 10.42
CA VAL A 4 34.61 -11.89 9.19
C VAL A 4 33.78 -13.17 9.07
N GLU A 5 32.46 -13.04 9.12
CA GLU A 5 31.56 -14.18 8.94
C GLU A 5 31.24 -14.38 7.44
N GLU A 6 31.27 -15.62 6.98
CA GLU A 6 30.81 -15.98 5.63
C GLU A 6 29.36 -16.47 5.70
N LYS A 7 28.46 -15.82 4.95
CA LYS A 7 27.04 -16.18 4.84
C LYS A 7 26.67 -16.49 3.39
N GLU A 8 25.71 -17.39 3.19
CA GLU A 8 25.29 -17.80 1.85
C GLU A 8 24.34 -16.77 1.23
N THR A 9 23.09 -16.69 1.71
CA THR A 9 22.11 -15.72 1.23
C THR A 9 21.81 -14.71 2.34
N VAL A 10 22.16 -13.45 2.09
CA VAL A 10 21.89 -12.34 3.01
C VAL A 10 20.76 -11.49 2.47
N ILE A 11 19.87 -11.05 3.35
CA ILE A 11 18.74 -10.19 3.00
C ILE A 11 18.78 -8.96 3.91
N ILE A 12 18.74 -7.77 3.32
CA ILE A 12 18.68 -6.50 4.06
C ILE A 12 17.24 -5.98 4.03
N GLY A 13 16.63 -5.86 5.21
CA GLY A 13 15.25 -5.42 5.40
C GLY A 13 14.30 -6.60 5.59
N GLY A 14 13.60 -6.63 6.72
CA GLY A 14 12.59 -7.60 7.13
C GLY A 14 11.16 -7.15 6.85
N GLY A 15 10.96 -6.25 5.89
CA GLY A 15 9.64 -5.87 5.38
C GLY A 15 8.99 -6.96 4.52
N PRO A 16 7.81 -6.69 3.93
CA PRO A 16 7.04 -7.63 3.11
C PRO A 16 7.87 -8.47 2.15
N GLY A 17 8.65 -7.82 1.28
CA GLY A 17 9.50 -8.53 0.32
C GLY A 17 10.60 -9.34 1.01
N GLY A 18 11.28 -8.76 1.99
CA GLY A 18 12.45 -9.37 2.63
C GLY A 18 12.12 -10.61 3.47
N TYR A 19 11.12 -10.56 4.36
CA TYR A 19 10.78 -11.73 5.16
C TYR A 19 10.17 -12.86 4.32
N VAL A 20 9.44 -12.54 3.25
CA VAL A 20 8.92 -13.55 2.30
C VAL A 20 10.05 -14.15 1.48
N ALA A 21 10.99 -13.34 1.01
CA ALA A 21 12.21 -13.84 0.35
C ALA A 21 13.01 -14.75 1.28
N ALA A 22 13.13 -14.39 2.56
CA ALA A 22 13.87 -15.18 3.55
C ALA A 22 13.26 -16.57 3.77
N ILE A 23 11.94 -16.60 3.97
CA ILE A 23 11.18 -17.85 4.12
C ILE A 23 11.31 -18.70 2.85
N ARG A 24 11.07 -18.12 1.67
CA ARG A 24 11.13 -18.86 0.40
C ARG A 24 12.54 -19.37 0.10
N ALA A 25 13.58 -18.58 0.36
CA ALA A 25 14.97 -19.00 0.17
C ALA A 25 15.31 -20.20 1.07
N SER A 26 14.86 -20.18 2.32
CA SER A 26 15.03 -21.31 3.25
C SER A 26 14.24 -22.56 2.80
N GLU A 27 12.99 -22.41 2.35
CA GLU A 27 12.19 -23.50 1.77
C GLU A 27 12.88 -24.16 0.56
N LEU A 28 13.68 -23.39 -0.18
CA LEU A 28 14.47 -23.85 -1.32
C LEU A 28 15.88 -24.35 -0.94
N GLY A 29 16.16 -24.50 0.35
CA GLY A 29 17.38 -25.12 0.88
C GLY A 29 18.57 -24.18 1.08
N GLN A 30 18.39 -22.87 0.96
CA GLN A 30 19.47 -21.89 1.19
C GLN A 30 19.68 -21.64 2.69
N LYS A 31 20.92 -21.33 3.10
CA LYS A 31 21.16 -20.77 4.45
C LYS A 31 20.98 -19.26 4.41
N VAL A 32 20.02 -18.77 5.20
CA VAL A 32 19.54 -17.39 5.10
C VAL A 32 19.86 -16.62 6.38
N THR A 33 20.44 -15.43 6.20
CA THR A 33 20.61 -14.42 7.23
C THR A 33 19.83 -13.17 6.82
N LEU A 34 18.88 -12.75 7.66
CA LEU A 34 18.06 -11.55 7.48
C LEU A 34 18.54 -10.48 8.46
N ILE A 35 18.86 -9.30 7.94
CA ILE A 35 19.29 -8.14 8.74
C ILE A 35 18.15 -7.12 8.74
N GLU A 36 17.65 -6.77 9.92
CA GLU A 36 16.59 -5.78 10.10
C GLU A 36 16.97 -4.85 11.27
N LYS A 37 16.75 -3.55 11.09
CA LYS A 37 17.08 -2.51 12.09
C LYS A 37 15.88 -2.05 12.93
N GLY A 38 14.68 -2.46 12.54
CA GLY A 38 13.44 -2.14 13.22
C GLY A 38 12.63 -3.39 13.52
N THR A 39 11.31 -3.24 13.58
CA THR A 39 10.43 -4.38 13.83
C THR A 39 10.19 -5.15 12.53
N LEU A 40 10.33 -6.48 12.60
CA LEU A 40 10.01 -7.40 11.50
C LEU A 40 8.59 -7.13 10.95
N GLY A 41 8.43 -7.34 9.64
CA GLY A 41 7.24 -6.96 8.89
C GLY A 41 7.30 -5.55 8.29
N GLY A 42 8.30 -4.75 8.66
CA GLY A 42 8.61 -3.45 8.04
C GLY A 42 7.45 -2.46 8.08
N VAL A 43 7.43 -1.52 7.13
CA VAL A 43 6.43 -0.44 7.08
C VAL A 43 5.00 -0.99 7.04
N CYS A 44 4.70 -1.93 6.13
CA CYS A 44 3.33 -2.38 5.90
C CYS A 44 2.68 -2.98 7.15
N LEU A 45 3.44 -3.74 7.94
CA LEU A 45 2.92 -4.38 9.14
C LEU A 45 2.86 -3.44 10.35
N ASN A 46 3.89 -2.62 10.54
CA ASN A 46 4.07 -1.86 11.77
C ASN A 46 3.42 -0.47 11.72
N VAL A 47 3.49 0.21 10.57
CA VAL A 47 3.16 1.65 10.43
C VAL A 47 2.53 1.98 9.07
N GLY A 48 1.81 1.01 8.48
CA GLY A 48 1.28 1.11 7.13
C GLY A 48 -0.03 0.35 6.98
N CYS A 49 -0.06 -0.65 6.08
CA CYS A 49 -1.24 -1.40 5.68
C CYS A 49 -2.07 -1.93 6.87
N VAL A 50 -1.45 -2.69 7.76
CA VAL A 50 -2.18 -3.39 8.83
C VAL A 50 -2.81 -2.42 9.85
N PRO A 51 -2.06 -1.48 10.46
CA PRO A 51 -2.65 -0.53 11.39
C PRO A 51 -3.64 0.45 10.73
N SER A 52 -3.43 0.87 9.48
CA SER A 52 -4.39 1.72 8.77
C SER A 52 -5.72 1.01 8.56
N LYS A 53 -5.71 -0.26 8.12
CA LYS A 53 -6.94 -1.04 7.89
C LYS A 53 -7.66 -1.36 9.20
N ALA A 54 -6.92 -1.56 10.29
CA ALA A 54 -7.50 -1.67 11.62
C ALA A 54 -8.24 -0.39 12.04
N LEU A 55 -7.62 0.79 11.81
CA LEU A 55 -8.22 2.09 12.14
C LEU A 55 -9.44 2.42 11.26
N ILE A 56 -9.37 2.15 9.96
CA ILE A 56 -10.50 2.28 9.03
C ILE A 56 -11.68 1.43 9.52
N ASN A 57 -11.44 0.15 9.85
CA ASN A 57 -12.49 -0.72 10.37
C ASN A 57 -13.07 -0.20 11.68
N ALA A 58 -12.25 0.29 12.63
CA ALA A 58 -12.76 0.89 13.86
C ALA A 58 -13.68 2.09 13.59
N GLY A 59 -13.31 2.94 12.62
CA GLY A 59 -14.16 4.04 12.14
C GLY A 59 -15.48 3.54 11.56
N HIS A 60 -15.47 2.53 10.67
CA HIS A 60 -16.70 1.94 10.12
C HIS A 60 -17.62 1.43 11.24
N ARG A 61 -17.08 0.73 12.25
CA ARG A 61 -17.90 0.25 13.38
C ARG A 61 -18.52 1.37 14.20
N LEU A 62 -17.84 2.51 14.34
CA LEU A 62 -18.42 3.66 15.03
C LEU A 62 -19.55 4.29 14.22
N VAL A 63 -19.42 4.37 12.90
CA VAL A 63 -20.48 4.85 12.01
C VAL A 63 -21.68 3.89 12.06
N ASP A 64 -21.48 2.60 11.87
CA ASP A 64 -22.55 1.57 11.94
C ASP A 64 -23.32 1.62 13.28
N ALA A 65 -22.60 1.87 14.38
CA ALA A 65 -23.21 1.97 15.70
C ALA A 65 -24.05 3.25 15.90
N ASN A 66 -23.71 4.32 15.18
CA ASN A 66 -24.40 5.60 15.24
C ASN A 66 -25.54 5.73 14.22
N ASP A 67 -25.42 5.09 13.06
CA ASP A 67 -26.40 5.15 11.98
C ASP A 67 -26.78 3.76 11.46
N ALA A 68 -27.78 3.17 12.12
CA ALA A 68 -28.47 1.96 11.68
C ALA A 68 -29.98 2.19 11.51
N SER A 69 -30.39 3.46 11.41
CA SER A 69 -31.79 3.89 11.39
C SER A 69 -32.53 3.42 10.13
N VAL A 70 -31.81 3.33 9.00
CA VAL A 70 -32.30 2.76 7.73
C VAL A 70 -32.79 1.31 7.89
N PHE A 71 -32.22 0.56 8.84
CA PHE A 71 -32.62 -0.81 9.18
C PHE A 71 -33.71 -0.86 10.27
N GLY A 72 -34.25 0.28 10.70
CA GLY A 72 -35.20 0.39 11.79
C GLY A 72 -34.58 0.15 13.17
N ILE A 73 -33.25 0.27 13.30
CA ILE A 73 -32.53 0.09 14.57
C ILE A 73 -32.23 1.47 15.15
N GLU A 74 -32.80 1.76 16.32
CA GLU A 74 -32.50 2.98 17.07
C GLU A 74 -31.42 2.70 18.11
N THR A 75 -30.35 3.49 18.09
CA THR A 75 -29.26 3.45 19.07
C THR A 75 -29.11 4.80 19.77
N LYS A 76 -28.47 4.78 20.95
CA LYS A 76 -27.94 6.02 21.53
C LYS A 76 -26.62 6.34 20.84
N PRO A 77 -26.24 7.63 20.70
CA PRO A 77 -24.95 7.99 20.12
C PRO A 77 -23.81 7.22 20.78
N ALA A 78 -23.07 6.45 19.97
CA ALA A 78 -21.94 5.66 20.40
C ALA A 78 -20.75 6.58 20.68
N THR A 79 -20.01 6.27 21.75
CA THR A 79 -18.75 6.95 22.09
C THR A 79 -17.59 5.99 21.89
N ILE A 80 -16.45 6.54 21.45
CA ILE A 80 -15.22 5.77 21.27
C ILE A 80 -14.18 6.16 22.32
N ASP A 81 -13.61 5.15 22.97
CA ASP A 81 -12.40 5.28 23.77
C ASP A 81 -11.21 5.09 22.84
N PHE A 82 -10.63 6.20 22.38
CA PHE A 82 -9.56 6.15 21.39
C PHE A 82 -8.29 5.51 21.92
N THR A 83 -8.00 5.65 23.22
CA THR A 83 -6.90 4.96 23.88
C THR A 83 -7.04 3.44 23.77
N LYS A 84 -8.24 2.90 24.03
CA LYS A 84 -8.51 1.46 23.84
C LYS A 84 -8.43 1.03 22.38
N THR A 85 -8.82 1.91 21.46
CA THR A 85 -8.72 1.66 20.01
C THR A 85 -7.26 1.55 19.58
N GLN A 86 -6.41 2.47 20.04
CA GLN A 86 -4.97 2.46 19.79
C GLN A 86 -4.29 1.25 20.43
N ASP A 87 -4.67 0.89 21.67
CA ASP A 87 -4.19 -0.30 22.37
C ASP A 87 -4.52 -1.60 21.63
N TRP A 88 -5.78 -1.77 21.20
CA TRP A 88 -6.21 -2.91 20.39
C TRP A 88 -5.44 -2.99 19.07
N LYS A 89 -5.34 -1.86 18.34
CA LYS A 89 -4.58 -1.79 17.08
C LYS A 89 -3.13 -2.21 17.28
N GLN A 90 -2.47 -1.70 18.32
CA GLN A 90 -1.07 -2.01 18.58
C GLN A 90 -0.89 -3.46 19.00
N HIS A 91 -1.59 -3.92 20.03
CA HIS A 91 -1.29 -5.19 20.67
C HIS A 91 -2.02 -6.38 20.05
N ALA A 92 -3.33 -6.25 19.83
CA ALA A 92 -4.13 -7.38 19.31
C ALA A 92 -3.92 -7.60 17.81
N VAL A 93 -3.52 -6.55 17.07
CA VAL A 93 -3.30 -6.61 15.62
C VAL A 93 -1.81 -6.57 15.28
N VAL A 94 -1.11 -5.46 15.51
CA VAL A 94 0.29 -5.30 15.06
C VAL A 94 1.23 -6.28 15.76
N ASP A 95 1.29 -6.27 17.10
CA ASP A 95 2.24 -7.10 17.87
C ASP A 95 1.98 -8.60 17.67
N ARG A 96 0.70 -9.00 17.55
CA ARG A 96 0.32 -10.38 17.22
C ARG A 96 0.91 -10.81 15.88
N MET A 97 0.77 -9.97 14.87
CA MET A 97 1.22 -10.29 13.52
C MET A 97 2.74 -10.22 13.38
N THR A 98 3.42 -9.26 14.02
CA THR A 98 4.89 -9.17 14.04
C THR A 98 5.50 -10.37 14.75
N SER A 99 4.89 -10.81 15.87
CA SER A 99 5.24 -12.06 16.55
C SER A 99 5.04 -13.27 15.63
N GLY A 100 3.97 -13.28 14.83
CA GLY A 100 3.74 -14.27 13.79
C GLY A 100 4.88 -14.36 12.78
N VAL A 101 5.36 -13.22 12.25
CA VAL A 101 6.50 -13.16 11.33
C VAL A 101 7.77 -13.71 12.00
N LYS A 102 8.04 -13.32 13.24
CA LYS A 102 9.18 -13.83 14.01
C LYS A 102 9.13 -15.35 14.17
N MET A 103 7.98 -15.91 14.52
CA MET A 103 7.79 -17.37 14.62
C MET A 103 7.99 -18.07 13.28
N LEU A 104 7.52 -17.48 12.18
CA LEU A 104 7.71 -18.04 10.84
C LEU A 104 9.19 -18.08 10.44
N LEU A 105 9.95 -17.01 10.69
CA LEU A 105 11.39 -16.97 10.42
C LEU A 105 12.15 -18.00 11.24
N GLN A 106 11.82 -18.14 12.53
CA GLN A 106 12.38 -19.16 13.42
C GLN A 106 12.07 -20.59 12.94
N LYS A 107 10.82 -20.85 12.53
CA LYS A 107 10.40 -22.15 11.98
C LYS A 107 11.22 -22.53 10.73
N HIS A 108 11.55 -21.55 9.90
CA HIS A 108 12.38 -21.72 8.71
C HIS A 108 13.88 -21.57 8.99
N LYS A 109 14.31 -21.55 10.26
CA LYS A 109 15.72 -21.46 10.66
C LYS A 109 16.46 -20.28 9.99
N VAL A 110 15.75 -19.19 9.72
CA VAL A 110 16.37 -17.95 9.25
C VAL A 110 17.07 -17.31 10.45
N GLU A 111 18.36 -17.02 10.29
CA GLU A 111 19.11 -16.23 11.25
C GLU A 111 18.67 -14.77 11.11
N VAL A 112 18.25 -14.14 12.21
CA VAL A 112 17.85 -12.73 12.22
C VAL A 112 18.86 -11.93 13.02
N ILE A 113 19.46 -10.92 12.37
CA ILE A 113 20.35 -9.95 12.99
C ILE A 113 19.58 -8.65 13.17
N ASP A 114 19.37 -8.24 14.42
CA ASP A 114 18.68 -7.00 14.80
C ASP A 114 19.66 -5.82 14.82
N GLN A 115 20.11 -5.41 13.64
CA GLN A 115 21.12 -4.37 13.42
C GLN A 115 20.89 -3.66 12.08
N GLU A 116 21.52 -2.51 11.89
CA GLU A 116 21.56 -1.82 10.61
C GLU A 116 22.71 -2.32 9.75
N ALA A 117 22.46 -2.61 8.47
CA ALA A 117 23.46 -3.04 7.50
C ALA A 117 24.02 -1.85 6.71
N PHE A 118 25.33 -1.86 6.47
CA PHE A 118 26.02 -0.93 5.57
C PHE A 118 26.86 -1.72 4.57
N LEU A 119 26.64 -1.52 3.28
CA LEU A 119 27.42 -2.16 2.22
C LEU A 119 28.83 -1.55 2.17
N ASP A 120 29.85 -2.41 2.13
CA ASP A 120 31.25 -2.01 1.93
C ASP A 120 31.68 -2.17 0.47
N ASN A 121 31.15 -3.18 -0.23
CA ASN A 121 31.35 -3.48 -1.66
C ASN A 121 30.36 -4.55 -2.15
N ASP A 122 30.54 -5.04 -3.39
CA ASP A 122 29.68 -6.04 -4.07
C ASP A 122 29.57 -7.42 -3.39
N SER A 123 30.34 -7.68 -2.33
CA SER A 123 30.43 -8.99 -1.68
C SER A 123 30.51 -8.94 -0.16
N GLN A 124 30.49 -7.74 0.43
CA GLN A 124 30.71 -7.53 1.85
C GLN A 124 29.87 -6.38 2.39
N LEU A 125 29.36 -6.57 3.59
CA LEU A 125 28.71 -5.53 4.39
C LEU A 125 29.18 -5.59 5.84
N ARG A 126 28.88 -4.54 6.59
CA ARG A 126 29.01 -4.49 8.03
C ARG A 126 27.65 -4.26 8.68
N THR A 127 27.45 -4.82 9.86
CA THR A 127 26.27 -4.55 10.68
C THR A 127 26.63 -3.70 11.88
N MET A 128 25.72 -2.86 12.33
CA MET A 128 25.92 -1.97 13.47
C MET A 128 24.65 -1.87 14.32
N ALA A 129 24.82 -1.74 15.64
CA ALA A 129 23.69 -1.48 16.53
C ALA A 129 22.92 -0.20 16.13
N VAL A 130 21.60 -0.24 16.33
CA VAL A 130 20.68 0.86 15.99
C VAL A 130 20.67 1.90 17.11
N GLY A 131 20.87 3.18 16.78
CA GLY A 131 20.74 4.29 17.74
C GLY A 131 21.88 5.33 17.69
N PRO A 132 21.86 6.35 18.58
CA PRO A 132 22.88 7.39 18.63
C PRO A 132 24.26 6.80 18.95
N LYS A 133 25.21 7.01 18.04
CA LYS A 133 26.60 6.55 18.17
C LYS A 133 27.25 7.17 19.41
N GLN A 134 27.63 6.36 20.40
CA GLN A 134 28.68 6.79 21.32
C GLN A 134 30.03 6.51 20.66
N PHE A 135 30.89 7.53 20.58
CA PHE A 135 32.21 7.51 19.91
C PHE A 135 33.18 6.42 20.40
N MET A 136 32.81 5.61 21.40
CA MET A 136 33.63 4.59 22.04
C MET A 136 32.97 3.21 22.07
N ASP A 137 31.77 3.04 21.50
CA ASP A 137 31.14 1.72 21.46
C ASP A 137 31.58 0.97 20.19
N ASN A 138 32.42 -0.05 20.38
CA ASN A 138 32.72 -1.03 19.33
C ASN A 138 31.49 -1.92 19.00
N GLY A 139 30.37 -1.73 19.70
CA GLY A 139 29.01 -1.85 19.17
C GLY A 139 28.54 -3.22 18.71
N GLY A 140 29.29 -4.29 18.96
CA GLY A 140 28.95 -5.65 18.55
C GLY A 140 28.68 -5.79 17.05
N GLY A 141 29.23 -4.89 16.23
CA GLY A 141 29.08 -4.94 14.78
C GLY A 141 29.97 -6.03 14.20
N GLN A 142 29.48 -6.69 13.15
CA GLN A 142 30.22 -7.75 12.46
C GLN A 142 30.37 -7.45 10.98
N THR A 143 31.45 -7.97 10.40
CA THR A 143 31.66 -7.91 8.96
C THR A 143 31.17 -9.22 8.35
N ILE A 144 30.30 -9.13 7.36
CA ILE A 144 29.69 -10.27 6.69
C ILE A 144 30.11 -10.26 5.23
N LYS A 145 30.76 -11.35 4.79
CA LYS A 145 30.90 -11.68 3.37
C LYS A 145 29.73 -12.54 2.93
N PHE A 146 29.09 -12.20 1.82
CA PHE A 146 27.92 -12.90 1.33
C PHE A 146 28.13 -13.50 -0.05
N LYS A 147 27.56 -14.69 -0.29
CA LYS A 147 27.51 -15.28 -1.64
C LYS A 147 26.44 -14.63 -2.50
N ASN A 148 25.24 -14.39 -1.94
CA ASN A 148 24.15 -13.69 -2.58
C ASN A 148 23.54 -12.65 -1.63
N LEU A 149 23.04 -11.55 -2.18
CA LEU A 149 22.37 -10.48 -1.44
C LEU A 149 21.00 -10.17 -2.07
N ILE A 150 19.97 -10.04 -1.25
CA ILE A 150 18.69 -9.42 -1.63
C ILE A 150 18.53 -8.12 -0.84
N ILE A 151 18.44 -6.99 -1.53
CA ILE A 151 18.18 -5.68 -0.95
C ILE A 151 16.66 -5.46 -0.94
N ALA A 152 16.08 -5.30 0.25
CA ALA A 152 14.64 -5.11 0.48
C ALA A 152 14.39 -3.96 1.47
N THR A 153 15.14 -2.86 1.34
CA THR A 153 15.17 -1.72 2.28
C THR A 153 13.90 -0.86 2.24
N GLY A 154 13.00 -1.08 1.27
CA GLY A 154 11.69 -0.44 1.20
C GLY A 154 11.77 1.05 0.91
N SER A 155 10.79 1.80 1.41
CA SER A 155 10.66 3.24 1.20
C SER A 155 10.36 3.99 2.49
N ARG A 156 10.35 5.32 2.44
CA ARG A 156 9.94 6.22 3.53
C ARG A 156 9.10 7.39 3.02
N PRO A 157 8.27 8.03 3.86
CA PRO A 157 7.49 9.20 3.46
C PRO A 157 8.37 10.36 2.96
N ILE A 158 7.87 11.11 1.98
CA ILE A 158 8.54 12.31 1.47
C ILE A 158 8.21 13.48 2.40
N GLU A 159 9.25 14.08 2.97
CA GLU A 159 9.17 15.36 3.65
C GLU A 159 9.25 16.51 2.62
N ILE A 160 8.30 17.46 2.67
CA ILE A 160 8.26 18.62 1.76
C ILE A 160 8.79 19.89 2.45
N PRO A 161 9.35 20.85 1.70
CA PRO A 161 9.86 22.09 2.27
C PRO A 161 8.81 22.81 3.13
N GLY A 162 9.18 23.19 4.36
CA GLY A 162 8.29 23.90 5.29
C GLY A 162 7.32 23.00 6.08
N PHE A 163 7.40 21.67 5.93
CA PHE A 163 6.57 20.69 6.64
C PHE A 163 7.42 19.55 7.21
N LYS A 164 8.40 19.92 8.03
CA LYS A 164 9.24 18.95 8.73
C LYS A 164 8.39 18.08 9.66
N PHE A 165 8.65 16.78 9.70
CA PHE A 165 7.91 15.85 10.55
C PHE A 165 8.31 16.01 12.02
N GLU A 166 7.62 16.91 12.71
CA GLU A 166 7.80 17.18 14.12
C GLU A 166 6.49 17.66 14.76
N LYS A 167 6.27 17.25 16.01
CA LYS A 167 5.12 17.61 16.84
C LYS A 167 3.77 17.32 16.16
N ARG A 168 3.15 18.32 15.54
CA ARG A 168 1.79 18.27 14.97
C ARG A 168 1.79 18.16 13.44
N VAL A 169 2.93 18.33 12.80
CA VAL A 169 3.13 17.94 11.39
C VAL A 169 3.68 16.52 11.40
N VAL A 170 2.90 15.59 10.87
CA VAL A 170 3.14 14.15 10.95
C VAL A 170 3.14 13.52 9.56
N ASP A 171 3.89 12.44 9.41
CA ASP A 171 3.75 11.51 8.31
C ASP A 171 2.63 10.49 8.61
N SER A 172 2.49 9.48 7.75
CA SER A 172 1.54 8.38 8.00
C SER A 172 1.84 7.61 9.29
N THR A 173 3.10 7.53 9.71
CA THR A 173 3.49 6.85 10.95
C THR A 173 2.95 7.58 12.17
N GLY A 174 3.12 8.90 12.23
CA GLY A 174 2.56 9.74 13.30
C GLY A 174 1.04 9.77 13.26
N ALA A 175 0.44 9.88 12.06
CA ALA A 175 -1.01 9.87 11.91
C ALA A 175 -1.66 8.55 12.34
N LEU A 176 -0.98 7.40 12.26
CA LEU A 176 -1.50 6.14 12.78
C LEU A 176 -1.40 6.02 14.31
N ASN A 177 -0.65 6.92 14.96
CA ASN A 177 -0.30 6.85 16.37
C ASN A 177 -0.65 8.14 17.12
N LEU A 178 -1.63 8.91 16.62
CA LEU A 178 -2.14 10.07 17.35
C LEU A 178 -2.66 9.63 18.74
N PRO A 179 -2.48 10.45 19.78
CA PRO A 179 -2.96 10.12 21.13
C PRO A 179 -4.48 10.35 21.28
N GLU A 180 -5.09 11.11 20.37
CA GLU A 180 -6.49 11.52 20.40
C GLU A 180 -7.03 11.65 18.97
N VAL A 181 -8.35 11.55 18.81
CA VAL A 181 -9.00 11.93 17.55
C VAL A 181 -8.96 13.46 17.48
N PRO A 182 -8.31 14.06 16.45
CA PRO A 182 -8.27 15.51 16.30
C PRO A 182 -9.67 16.05 16.02
N LYS A 183 -9.95 17.29 16.45
CA LYS A 183 -11.15 18.00 16.01
C LYS A 183 -11.00 18.45 14.56
N GLU A 184 -9.82 18.98 14.24
CA GLU A 184 -9.46 19.47 12.92
C GLU A 184 -8.18 18.79 12.42
N LEU A 185 -8.27 18.09 11.28
CA LEU A 185 -7.15 17.43 10.62
C LEU A 185 -7.01 17.95 9.19
N VAL A 186 -5.83 18.41 8.82
CA VAL A 186 -5.49 18.64 7.41
C VAL A 186 -4.64 17.49 6.87
N VAL A 187 -4.95 17.05 5.65
CA VAL A 187 -4.20 16.02 4.91
C VAL A 187 -3.64 16.63 3.64
N ILE A 188 -2.32 16.70 3.51
CA ILE A 188 -1.64 17.19 2.31
C ILE A 188 -1.32 15.99 1.41
N GLY A 189 -1.97 15.94 0.25
CA GLY A 189 -1.88 14.87 -0.74
C GLY A 189 -3.04 13.88 -0.62
N GLY A 190 -3.94 13.92 -1.60
CA GLY A 190 -5.11 13.04 -1.77
C GLY A 190 -4.79 11.73 -2.47
N GLY A 191 -3.60 11.16 -2.25
CA GLY A 191 -3.26 9.81 -2.69
C GLY A 191 -3.99 8.73 -1.88
N TYR A 192 -3.56 7.48 -2.04
CA TYR A 192 -4.17 6.32 -1.35
C TYR A 192 -4.16 6.52 0.17
N ILE A 193 -2.97 6.77 0.73
CA ILE A 193 -2.76 6.95 2.18
C ILE A 193 -3.57 8.12 2.72
N GLY A 194 -3.51 9.27 2.03
CA GLY A 194 -4.21 10.48 2.47
C GLY A 194 -5.72 10.31 2.49
N THR A 195 -6.28 9.72 1.43
CA THR A 195 -7.73 9.50 1.33
C THR A 195 -8.22 8.45 2.33
N GLU A 196 -7.47 7.36 2.51
CA GLU A 196 -7.77 6.33 3.50
C GLU A 196 -7.81 6.89 4.93
N LEU A 197 -6.78 7.64 5.32
CA LEU A 197 -6.71 8.20 6.67
C LEU A 197 -7.69 9.36 6.87
N ALA A 198 -7.97 10.15 5.83
CA ALA A 198 -9.03 11.15 5.88
C ALA A 198 -10.40 10.52 6.16
N GLY A 199 -10.75 9.46 5.43
CA GLY A 199 -11.99 8.72 5.66
C GLY A 199 -12.04 8.07 7.05
N ALA A 200 -10.94 7.47 7.51
CA ALA A 200 -10.86 6.87 8.84
C ALA A 200 -11.08 7.90 9.95
N TYR A 201 -10.38 9.04 9.90
CA TYR A 201 -10.52 10.10 10.91
C TYR A 201 -11.88 10.80 10.86
N ALA A 202 -12.46 10.99 9.68
CA ALA A 202 -13.82 11.50 9.54
C ALA A 202 -14.85 10.57 10.21
N ASN A 203 -14.73 9.25 9.98
CA ASN A 203 -15.59 8.26 10.64
C ASN A 203 -15.40 8.21 12.16
N LEU A 204 -14.22 8.59 12.66
CA LEU A 204 -13.91 8.70 14.09
C LEU A 204 -14.41 10.02 14.71
N GLY A 205 -14.90 10.96 13.89
CA GLY A 205 -15.50 12.22 14.32
C GLY A 205 -14.64 13.48 14.11
N ALA A 206 -13.49 13.36 13.43
CA ALA A 206 -12.69 14.53 13.05
C ALA A 206 -13.33 15.29 11.88
N HIS A 207 -13.26 16.62 11.87
CA HIS A 207 -13.39 17.39 10.64
C HIS A 207 -12.08 17.30 9.86
N VAL A 208 -12.15 16.98 8.58
CA VAL A 208 -10.96 16.72 7.74
C VAL A 208 -10.98 17.59 6.49
N THR A 209 -9.85 18.23 6.19
CA THR A 209 -9.61 18.91 4.92
C THR A 209 -8.46 18.23 4.17
N ILE A 210 -8.71 17.77 2.94
CA ILE A 210 -7.70 17.27 2.03
C ILE A 210 -7.24 18.43 1.12
N LEU A 211 -5.94 18.71 1.12
CA LEU A 211 -5.28 19.63 0.20
C LEU A 211 -4.54 18.82 -0.86
N GLU A 212 -5.00 18.85 -2.11
CA GLU A 212 -4.40 18.13 -3.23
C GLU A 212 -3.80 19.11 -4.23
N GLY A 213 -2.50 18.97 -4.51
CA GLY A 213 -1.78 19.86 -5.40
C GLY A 213 -2.18 19.71 -6.88
N THR A 214 -2.72 18.57 -7.26
CA THR A 214 -3.21 18.29 -8.62
C THR A 214 -4.72 18.56 -8.76
N PRO A 215 -5.28 18.47 -9.98
CA PRO A 215 -6.71 18.70 -10.19
C PRO A 215 -7.66 17.65 -9.58
N SER A 216 -7.15 16.52 -9.09
CA SER A 216 -7.99 15.44 -8.54
C SER A 216 -7.24 14.63 -7.49
N ILE A 217 -7.95 14.21 -6.44
CA ILE A 217 -7.47 13.13 -5.57
C ILE A 217 -7.43 11.81 -6.35
N LEU A 218 -6.70 10.84 -5.83
CA LEU A 218 -6.63 9.47 -6.35
C LEU A 218 -6.39 9.41 -7.88
N PRO A 219 -5.37 10.12 -8.41
CA PRO A 219 -5.21 10.33 -9.85
C PRO A 219 -4.92 9.06 -10.66
N ASN A 220 -4.61 7.95 -9.98
CA ASN A 220 -4.39 6.64 -10.61
C ASN A 220 -5.69 5.87 -10.90
N PHE A 221 -6.85 6.39 -10.49
CA PHE A 221 -8.16 5.81 -10.79
C PHE A 221 -8.92 6.67 -11.80
N GLU A 222 -9.83 6.06 -12.56
CA GLU A 222 -10.65 6.81 -13.51
C GLU A 222 -11.59 7.77 -12.80
N LYS A 223 -11.86 8.93 -13.44
CA LYS A 223 -12.63 10.03 -12.85
C LYS A 223 -14.02 9.62 -12.36
N ASP A 224 -14.66 8.70 -13.07
CA ASP A 224 -15.98 8.19 -12.69
C ASP A 224 -15.93 7.35 -11.40
N MET A 225 -14.84 6.61 -11.16
CA MET A 225 -14.62 5.91 -9.90
C MET A 225 -14.35 6.88 -8.76
N VAL A 226 -13.45 7.86 -8.98
CA VAL A 226 -13.10 8.87 -7.98
C VAL A 226 -14.33 9.71 -7.59
N SER A 227 -15.25 9.96 -8.52
CA SER A 227 -16.47 10.72 -8.25
C SER A 227 -17.38 10.08 -7.19
N VAL A 228 -17.41 8.74 -7.12
CA VAL A 228 -18.17 8.00 -6.11
C VAL A 228 -17.59 8.25 -4.72
N VAL A 229 -16.26 8.17 -4.60
CA VAL A 229 -15.54 8.43 -3.34
C VAL A 229 -15.66 9.90 -2.92
N LEU A 230 -15.52 10.86 -3.84
CA LEU A 230 -15.68 12.29 -3.54
C LEU A 230 -17.07 12.61 -3.01
N LYS A 231 -18.13 12.01 -3.57
CA LYS A 231 -19.49 12.15 -3.07
C LYS A 231 -19.60 11.65 -1.63
N GLN A 232 -19.00 10.50 -1.34
CA GLN A 232 -19.08 9.90 -0.01
C GLN A 232 -18.23 10.63 1.03
N LEU A 233 -17.04 11.11 0.67
CA LEU A 233 -16.24 12.01 1.52
C LEU A 233 -17.01 13.28 1.88
N LYS A 234 -17.70 13.89 0.91
CA LYS A 234 -18.54 15.06 1.15
C LYS A 234 -19.70 14.77 2.10
N ASN A 235 -20.35 13.61 1.97
CA ASN A 235 -21.43 13.19 2.88
C ASN A 235 -20.93 13.05 4.34
N LYS A 236 -19.65 12.69 4.52
CA LYS A 236 -18.97 12.61 5.82
C LYS A 236 -18.45 13.97 6.33
N GLY A 237 -18.66 15.05 5.60
CA GLY A 237 -18.16 16.38 5.96
C GLY A 237 -16.66 16.56 5.74
N VAL A 238 -16.04 15.77 4.84
CA VAL A 238 -14.65 15.99 4.43
C VAL A 238 -14.58 17.04 3.34
N ASP A 239 -13.80 18.08 3.57
CA ASP A 239 -13.49 19.09 2.56
C ASP A 239 -12.36 18.62 1.65
N VAL A 240 -12.52 18.76 0.34
CA VAL A 240 -11.48 18.43 -0.64
C VAL A 240 -11.18 19.66 -1.48
N ILE A 241 -9.97 20.17 -1.37
CA ILE A 241 -9.48 21.34 -2.11
C ILE A 241 -8.37 20.88 -3.06
N THR A 242 -8.67 20.90 -4.35
CA THR A 242 -7.73 20.53 -5.43
C THR A 242 -7.00 21.76 -5.96
N ASN A 243 -5.92 21.54 -6.72
CA ASN A 243 -5.00 22.60 -7.14
C ASN A 243 -4.48 23.45 -5.96
N ALA A 244 -4.41 22.83 -4.77
CA ALA A 244 -4.04 23.46 -3.52
C ALA A 244 -2.59 23.11 -3.17
N MET A 245 -1.69 24.08 -3.36
CA MET A 245 -0.28 23.92 -3.06
C MET A 245 0.02 24.35 -1.63
N ALA A 246 0.37 23.40 -0.76
CA ALA A 246 0.84 23.69 0.59
C ALA A 246 2.21 24.40 0.54
N LYS A 247 2.35 25.53 1.25
CA LYS A 247 3.55 26.40 1.16
C LYS A 247 4.39 26.41 2.43
N LYS A 248 3.74 26.44 3.60
CA LYS A 248 4.43 26.46 4.90
C LYS A 248 3.53 25.96 6.03
N SER A 249 4.15 25.49 7.11
CA SER A 249 3.51 25.22 8.38
C SER A 249 4.15 26.04 9.50
N VAL A 250 3.33 26.51 10.44
CA VAL A 250 3.77 27.14 11.70
C VAL A 250 3.04 26.45 12.85
N GLN A 251 3.79 25.92 13.81
CA GLN A 251 3.25 25.09 14.89
C GLN A 251 3.42 25.76 16.25
N ASP A 252 2.42 25.60 17.11
CA ASP A 252 2.53 25.84 18.56
C ASP A 252 2.21 24.53 19.33
N ASP A 253 2.14 24.60 20.65
CA ASP A 253 1.90 23.40 21.48
C ASP A 253 0.50 22.80 21.28
N LYS A 254 -0.45 23.54 20.72
CA LYS A 254 -1.88 23.17 20.60
C LYS A 254 -2.35 22.98 19.16
N SER A 255 -1.66 23.55 18.19
CA SER A 255 -2.15 23.60 16.80
C SER A 255 -1.03 23.80 15.79
N VAL A 256 -1.35 23.54 14.52
CA VAL A 256 -0.54 23.92 13.36
C VAL A 256 -1.38 24.78 12.42
N THR A 257 -0.79 25.89 11.96
CA THR A 257 -1.35 26.70 10.87
C THR A 257 -0.65 26.34 9.58
N VAL A 258 -1.41 25.81 8.63
CA VAL A 258 -0.96 25.48 7.27
C VAL A 258 -1.38 26.59 6.32
N THR A 259 -0.42 27.21 5.65
CA THR A 259 -0.70 28.13 4.55
C THR A 259 -0.66 27.34 3.24
N TYR A 260 -1.75 27.39 2.48
CA TYR A 260 -1.85 26.81 1.14
C TYR A 260 -2.30 27.86 0.12
N GLU A 261 -2.03 27.60 -1.15
CA GLU A 261 -2.35 28.50 -2.26
C GLU A 261 -3.20 27.77 -3.29
N VAL A 262 -4.29 28.42 -3.72
CA VAL A 262 -5.11 28.02 -4.86
C VAL A 262 -5.19 29.21 -5.80
N ASP A 263 -4.87 29.04 -7.08
CA ASP A 263 -4.88 30.09 -8.11
C ASP A 263 -4.12 31.38 -7.68
N GLY A 264 -2.99 31.22 -7.01
CA GLY A 264 -2.17 32.35 -6.52
C GLY A 264 -2.70 33.02 -5.24
N LYS A 265 -3.84 32.59 -4.70
CA LYS A 265 -4.41 33.12 -3.46
C LYS A 265 -4.02 32.26 -2.27
N ALA A 266 -3.23 32.83 -1.36
CA ALA A 266 -2.87 32.19 -0.10
C ALA A 266 -4.04 32.20 0.91
N THR A 267 -4.23 31.07 1.58
CA THR A 267 -5.21 30.87 2.66
C THR A 267 -4.53 30.15 3.83
N ASP A 268 -4.80 30.61 5.05
CA ASP A 268 -4.33 29.97 6.28
C ASP A 268 -5.42 29.07 6.86
N LEU A 269 -5.04 27.85 7.22
CA LEU A 269 -5.91 26.85 7.84
C LEU A 269 -5.27 26.41 9.17
N LYS A 270 -5.95 26.71 10.29
CA LYS A 270 -5.50 26.34 11.64
C LYS A 270 -6.17 25.04 12.08
N VAL A 271 -5.38 24.03 12.41
CA VAL A 271 -5.83 22.67 12.73
C VAL A 271 -5.05 22.07 13.90
N ASP A 272 -5.51 20.93 14.43
CA ASP A 272 -4.84 20.23 15.53
C ASP A 272 -3.61 19.47 15.03
N TYR A 273 -3.71 18.83 13.86
CA TYR A 273 -2.65 18.06 13.22
C TYR A 273 -2.65 18.23 11.69
N CYS A 274 -1.47 18.09 11.10
CA CYS A 274 -1.25 18.11 9.66
C CYS A 274 -0.56 16.81 9.24
N LEU A 275 -1.29 15.95 8.52
CA LEU A 275 -0.73 14.78 7.86
C LEU A 275 -0.15 15.17 6.50
N VAL A 276 1.11 14.84 6.26
CA VAL A 276 1.75 14.94 4.94
C VAL A 276 1.84 13.55 4.31
N SER A 277 1.15 13.35 3.20
CA SER A 277 1.05 12.08 2.47
C SER A 277 1.24 12.24 0.96
N VAL A 278 2.24 13.02 0.55
CA VAL A 278 2.50 13.39 -0.86
C VAL A 278 3.28 12.36 -1.67
N GLY A 279 3.61 11.21 -1.08
CA GLY A 279 4.37 10.16 -1.73
C GLY A 279 5.46 9.57 -0.84
N ARG A 280 6.23 8.65 -1.42
CA ARG A 280 7.28 7.89 -0.73
C ARG A 280 8.54 7.88 -1.57
N LYS A 281 9.69 7.89 -0.92
CA LYS A 281 11.02 7.82 -1.53
C LYS A 281 11.66 6.46 -1.22
N PRO A 282 12.31 5.79 -2.20
CA PRO A 282 13.04 4.55 -1.93
C PRO A 282 14.18 4.75 -0.93
N ASN A 283 14.44 3.75 -0.09
CA ASN A 283 15.55 3.73 0.87
C ASN A 283 16.82 3.20 0.22
N THR A 284 17.34 3.96 -0.74
CA THR A 284 18.57 3.65 -1.49
C THR A 284 19.79 4.46 -1.04
N ASP A 285 19.63 5.33 -0.04
CA ASP A 285 20.65 6.20 0.50
C ASP A 285 21.07 5.85 1.93
N ASN A 286 22.27 6.32 2.33
CA ASN A 286 22.81 6.24 3.70
C ASN A 286 23.08 4.82 4.24
N PHE A 287 23.17 3.81 3.38
CA PHE A 287 23.54 2.44 3.77
C PHE A 287 24.67 1.84 2.91
N GLY A 288 25.41 2.67 2.17
CA GLY A 288 26.60 2.25 1.43
C GLY A 288 26.34 1.63 0.05
N LEU A 289 25.14 1.79 -0.52
CA LEU A 289 24.85 1.31 -1.88
C LEU A 289 25.81 1.93 -2.91
N GLU A 290 26.21 3.18 -2.69
CA GLU A 290 27.22 3.91 -3.46
C GLU A 290 28.63 3.28 -3.44
N MET A 291 28.89 2.37 -2.50
CA MET A 291 30.14 1.60 -2.40
C MET A 291 30.11 0.33 -3.26
N THR A 292 28.97 0.02 -3.88
CA THR A 292 28.78 -1.12 -4.77
C THR A 292 28.75 -0.67 -6.24
N SER A 293 28.83 -1.63 -7.16
CA SER A 293 28.66 -1.41 -8.59
C SER A 293 27.17 -1.37 -9.01
N VAL A 294 26.22 -1.48 -8.08
CA VAL A 294 24.77 -1.53 -8.37
C VAL A 294 24.31 -0.22 -9.00
N LYS A 295 23.61 -0.31 -10.13
CA LYS A 295 23.04 0.84 -10.83
C LYS A 295 21.68 1.24 -10.29
N MET A 296 21.42 2.54 -10.35
CA MET A 296 20.13 3.14 -10.07
C MET A 296 19.71 4.02 -11.24
N ASP A 297 18.40 4.19 -11.40
CA ASP A 297 17.83 5.17 -12.32
C ASP A 297 17.84 6.60 -11.73
N ASP A 298 17.39 7.56 -12.53
CA ASP A 298 17.32 8.98 -12.14
C ASP A 298 16.27 9.25 -11.03
N HIS A 299 15.40 8.29 -10.73
CA HIS A 299 14.44 8.35 -9.63
C HIS A 299 14.98 7.72 -8.34
N GLY A 300 16.22 7.21 -8.35
CA GLY A 300 16.87 6.57 -7.22
C GLY A 300 16.36 5.16 -6.95
N LEU A 301 15.73 4.50 -7.93
CA LEU A 301 15.33 3.09 -7.87
C LEU A 301 16.47 2.22 -8.39
N VAL A 302 16.65 1.04 -7.80
CA VAL A 302 17.62 0.05 -8.24
C VAL A 302 17.15 -0.59 -9.55
N GLU A 303 18.04 -0.60 -10.55
CA GLU A 303 17.78 -1.28 -11.82
C GLU A 303 17.87 -2.80 -11.65
N VAL A 304 16.83 -3.52 -12.07
CA VAL A 304 16.76 -4.98 -11.98
C VAL A 304 16.19 -5.61 -13.25
N ASP A 305 16.59 -6.86 -13.52
CA ASP A 305 15.96 -7.72 -14.51
C ASP A 305 14.63 -8.33 -13.97
N ASN A 306 13.96 -9.13 -14.80
CA ASN A 306 12.69 -9.77 -14.41
C ASN A 306 12.84 -10.81 -13.28
N GLN A 307 14.05 -11.16 -12.85
CA GLN A 307 14.27 -12.00 -11.67
C GLN A 307 14.56 -11.18 -10.40
N GLY A 308 14.55 -9.85 -10.50
CA GLY A 308 15.01 -8.95 -9.45
C GLY A 308 16.54 -8.85 -9.37
N ARG A 309 17.29 -9.37 -10.35
CA ARG A 309 18.77 -9.34 -10.34
C ARG A 309 19.26 -7.97 -10.83
N THR A 310 20.21 -7.38 -10.11
CA THR A 310 20.87 -6.15 -10.53
C THR A 310 21.91 -6.41 -11.62
N ASN A 311 22.64 -5.37 -12.06
CA ASN A 311 23.82 -5.54 -12.92
C ASN A 311 24.98 -6.30 -12.25
N VAL A 312 24.96 -6.45 -10.92
CA VAL A 312 25.91 -7.27 -10.15
C VAL A 312 25.29 -8.66 -9.93
N LYS A 313 25.90 -9.71 -10.48
CA LYS A 313 25.29 -11.04 -10.63
C LYS A 313 24.75 -11.67 -9.34
N ASN A 314 25.39 -11.38 -8.21
CA ASN A 314 25.04 -11.90 -6.89
C ASN A 314 24.17 -10.96 -6.05
N ILE A 315 23.80 -9.78 -6.56
CA ILE A 315 22.96 -8.81 -5.85
C ILE A 315 21.61 -8.69 -6.56
N PHE A 316 20.55 -8.80 -5.77
CA PHE A 316 19.16 -8.67 -6.17
C PHE A 316 18.52 -7.51 -5.39
N ALA A 317 17.45 -6.92 -5.92
CA ALA A 317 16.67 -5.90 -5.25
C ALA A 317 15.17 -6.13 -5.49
N ILE A 318 14.34 -5.88 -4.48
CA ILE A 318 12.89 -6.15 -4.51
C ILE A 318 12.09 -5.08 -3.75
N GLY A 319 10.79 -4.98 -4.05
CA GLY A 319 9.84 -4.14 -3.33
C GLY A 319 9.88 -2.68 -3.78
N ASP A 320 9.77 -1.77 -2.82
CA ASP A 320 9.62 -0.33 -3.10
C ASP A 320 10.90 0.35 -3.63
N ILE A 321 12.04 -0.35 -3.63
CA ILE A 321 13.30 0.19 -4.17
C ILE A 321 13.51 -0.13 -5.65
N VAL A 322 12.58 -0.84 -6.29
CA VAL A 322 12.63 -1.18 -7.72
C VAL A 322 11.38 -0.67 -8.44
N ALA A 323 11.45 -0.55 -9.77
CA ALA A 323 10.38 -0.04 -10.62
C ALA A 323 9.02 -0.76 -10.41
N GLY A 324 7.92 -0.03 -10.62
CA GLY A 324 6.55 -0.50 -10.41
C GLY A 324 5.91 0.03 -9.12
N PRO A 325 4.64 -0.33 -8.85
CA PRO A 325 3.89 0.26 -7.74
C PRO A 325 4.44 -0.18 -6.39
N ALA A 326 4.54 0.74 -5.42
CA ALA A 326 4.98 0.46 -4.05
C ALA A 326 3.87 -0.26 -3.24
N LEU A 327 3.70 -1.56 -3.50
CA LEU A 327 2.65 -2.40 -2.93
C LEU A 327 3.25 -3.64 -2.26
N ALA A 328 2.72 -3.99 -1.08
CA ALA A 328 3.25 -5.09 -0.28
C ALA A 328 3.16 -6.46 -1.00
N HIS A 329 2.07 -6.72 -1.73
CA HIS A 329 1.89 -7.96 -2.48
C HIS A 329 2.75 -8.06 -3.74
N LYS A 330 3.13 -6.94 -4.37
CA LYS A 330 4.20 -6.90 -5.37
C LYS A 330 5.51 -7.37 -4.72
N ALA A 331 5.88 -6.76 -3.58
CA ALA A 331 7.10 -7.12 -2.87
C ALA A 331 7.13 -8.60 -2.43
N PHE A 332 5.98 -9.15 -1.99
CA PHE A 332 5.86 -10.59 -1.67
C PHE A 332 6.19 -11.48 -2.88
N PHE A 333 5.66 -11.13 -4.06
CA PHE A 333 5.91 -11.89 -5.28
C PHE A 333 7.38 -11.78 -5.68
N GLU A 334 7.91 -10.57 -5.76
CA GLU A 334 9.32 -10.32 -6.12
C GLU A 334 10.29 -11.03 -5.19
N GLY A 335 10.00 -11.08 -3.89
CA GLY A 335 10.81 -11.83 -2.93
C GLY A 335 10.85 -13.33 -3.21
N LYS A 336 9.72 -13.92 -3.64
CA LYS A 336 9.69 -15.33 -4.05
C LYS A 336 10.48 -15.56 -5.34
N THR A 337 10.38 -14.65 -6.30
CA THR A 337 11.14 -14.69 -7.56
C THR A 337 12.63 -14.62 -7.30
N ALA A 338 13.12 -13.61 -6.56
CA ALA A 338 14.54 -13.46 -6.27
C ALA A 338 15.12 -14.68 -5.53
N ALA A 339 14.40 -15.19 -4.52
CA ALA A 339 14.78 -16.41 -3.82
C ALA A 339 14.85 -17.63 -4.77
N GLY A 340 13.87 -17.78 -5.67
CA GLY A 340 13.86 -18.82 -6.71
C GLY A 340 15.05 -18.72 -7.67
N ALA A 341 15.36 -17.51 -8.13
CA ALA A 341 16.46 -17.24 -9.04
C ALA A 341 17.83 -17.59 -8.42
N ILE A 342 18.04 -17.27 -7.14
CA ILE A 342 19.26 -17.66 -6.40
C ILE A 342 19.40 -19.20 -6.31
N SER A 343 18.30 -19.92 -6.15
CA SER A 343 18.27 -21.39 -6.18
C SER A 343 18.36 -21.99 -7.60
N GLY A 344 18.63 -21.18 -8.64
CA GLY A 344 18.76 -21.64 -10.02
C GLY A 344 17.44 -22.06 -10.67
N LYS A 345 16.29 -21.61 -10.13
CA LYS A 345 14.98 -21.85 -10.72
C LYS A 345 14.67 -20.81 -11.79
N ASN A 346 13.95 -21.22 -12.84
CA ASN A 346 13.41 -20.33 -13.86
C ASN A 346 12.17 -19.61 -13.29
N THR A 347 12.43 -18.53 -12.56
CA THR A 347 11.39 -17.65 -11.98
C THR A 347 11.48 -16.28 -12.62
N ALA A 348 10.34 -15.62 -12.80
CA ALA A 348 10.28 -14.28 -13.37
C ALA A 348 9.10 -13.49 -12.77
N ASN A 349 9.25 -12.18 -12.77
CA ASN A 349 8.23 -11.19 -12.50
C ASN A 349 7.47 -10.90 -13.80
N ASP A 350 6.73 -11.90 -14.28
CA ASP A 350 6.03 -11.93 -15.58
C ASP A 350 4.51 -11.73 -15.47
N TRP A 351 4.06 -11.13 -14.36
CA TRP A 351 2.67 -10.74 -14.18
C TRP A 351 2.22 -9.76 -15.28
N VAL A 352 0.94 -9.86 -15.66
CA VAL A 352 0.30 -8.95 -16.61
C VAL A 352 -0.30 -7.75 -15.87
N GLY A 353 -0.91 -8.00 -14.71
CA GLY A 353 -1.58 -6.98 -13.90
C GLY A 353 -1.34 -7.20 -12.41
N ILE A 354 -0.92 -6.14 -11.72
CA ILE A 354 -0.87 -6.11 -10.25
C ILE A 354 -2.16 -5.44 -9.77
N PRO A 355 -2.97 -6.09 -8.90
CA PRO A 355 -4.13 -5.41 -8.33
C PRO A 355 -3.68 -4.25 -7.44
N ALA A 356 -4.32 -3.09 -7.55
CA ALA A 356 -4.10 -1.93 -6.71
C ALA A 356 -5.41 -1.55 -6.03
N VAL A 357 -5.38 -1.37 -4.71
CA VAL A 357 -6.57 -1.11 -3.89
C VAL A 357 -6.35 0.14 -3.05
N CYS A 358 -7.31 1.05 -3.09
CA CYS A 358 -7.45 2.12 -2.11
C CYS A 358 -8.66 1.81 -1.23
N PHE A 359 -8.41 1.65 0.07
CA PHE A 359 -9.43 1.33 1.07
C PHE A 359 -10.13 2.61 1.55
N ALA A 360 -10.49 3.47 0.59
CA ALA A 360 -11.43 4.55 0.81
C ALA A 360 -12.82 3.94 1.10
N ASP A 361 -13.79 4.81 1.38
CA ASP A 361 -15.17 4.38 1.58
C ASP A 361 -16.08 5.14 0.60
N PRO A 362 -16.64 4.46 -0.43
CA PRO A 362 -16.43 3.04 -0.75
C PRO A 362 -15.02 2.73 -1.28
N GLU A 363 -14.65 1.46 -1.28
CA GLU A 363 -13.34 1.00 -1.73
C GLU A 363 -13.18 1.16 -3.25
N LEU A 364 -11.92 1.30 -3.68
CA LEU A 364 -11.52 1.33 -5.09
C LEU A 364 -10.50 0.24 -5.35
N ALA A 365 -10.69 -0.52 -6.43
CA ALA A 365 -9.74 -1.54 -6.85
C ALA A 365 -9.59 -1.58 -8.38
N THR A 366 -8.38 -1.83 -8.86
CA THR A 366 -8.07 -1.97 -10.29
C THR A 366 -7.03 -3.05 -10.51
N VAL A 367 -7.04 -3.70 -11.66
CA VAL A 367 -5.98 -4.61 -12.11
C VAL A 367 -5.86 -4.53 -13.63
N GLY A 368 -4.64 -4.70 -14.15
CA GLY A 368 -4.37 -4.61 -15.59
C GLY A 368 -4.53 -3.18 -16.12
N LEU A 369 -4.97 -3.07 -17.36
CA LEU A 369 -5.05 -1.82 -18.11
C LEU A 369 -6.45 -1.20 -18.03
N ASN A 370 -6.52 0.11 -17.83
CA ASN A 370 -7.73 0.86 -18.14
C ASN A 370 -7.88 1.07 -19.65
N GLN A 371 -9.02 1.60 -20.10
CA GLN A 371 -9.29 1.78 -21.54
C GLN A 371 -8.29 2.73 -22.22
N ALA A 372 -7.88 3.81 -21.54
CA ALA A 372 -6.93 4.78 -22.09
C ALA A 372 -5.53 4.15 -22.24
N GLU A 373 -5.04 3.50 -21.18
CA GLU A 373 -3.75 2.80 -21.19
C GLU A 373 -3.69 1.68 -22.23
N ALA A 374 -4.77 0.93 -22.42
CA ALA A 374 -4.86 -0.10 -23.44
C ALA A 374 -4.77 0.49 -24.85
N LYS A 375 -5.45 1.62 -25.11
CA LYS A 375 -5.36 2.34 -26.39
C LYS A 375 -3.97 2.92 -26.63
N ASP A 376 -3.34 3.49 -25.59
CA ASP A 376 -1.97 4.01 -25.67
C ASP A 376 -0.96 2.91 -26.00
N LYS A 377 -1.25 1.66 -25.61
CA LYS A 377 -0.50 0.45 -25.99
C LYS A 377 -0.89 -0.14 -27.35
N GLY A 378 -1.79 0.51 -28.10
CA GLY A 378 -2.22 0.08 -29.42
C GLY A 378 -3.22 -1.09 -29.44
N LEU A 379 -3.84 -1.40 -28.30
CA LEU A 379 -4.88 -2.44 -28.21
C LEU A 379 -6.25 -1.86 -28.60
N ASP A 380 -6.99 -2.59 -29.43
CA ASP A 380 -8.38 -2.24 -29.72
C ASP A 380 -9.32 -2.86 -28.68
N VAL A 381 -9.76 -2.03 -27.72
CA VAL A 381 -10.51 -2.48 -26.55
C VAL A 381 -11.92 -1.86 -26.44
N LYS A 382 -12.80 -2.59 -25.77
CA LYS A 382 -14.11 -2.14 -25.27
C LYS A 382 -14.13 -2.20 -23.75
N THR A 383 -15.17 -1.59 -23.18
CA THR A 383 -15.48 -1.72 -21.76
C THR A 383 -16.92 -2.16 -21.58
N ALA A 384 -17.19 -2.90 -20.52
CA ALA A 384 -18.53 -3.24 -20.07
C ALA A 384 -18.64 -2.93 -18.58
N LYS A 385 -19.78 -2.41 -18.15
CA LYS A 385 -19.95 -1.85 -16.80
C LYS A 385 -21.30 -2.23 -16.22
N PHE A 386 -21.29 -2.79 -15.01
CA PHE A 386 -22.51 -3.10 -14.25
C PHE A 386 -22.54 -2.33 -12.92
N PRO A 387 -23.62 -1.56 -12.63
CA PRO A 387 -23.73 -0.79 -11.40
C PRO A 387 -24.12 -1.66 -10.20
N PHE A 388 -23.56 -1.38 -9.02
CA PHE A 388 -23.98 -2.06 -7.77
C PHE A 388 -25.45 -1.79 -7.41
N ALA A 389 -26.04 -0.71 -7.91
CA ALA A 389 -27.47 -0.44 -7.77
C ALA A 389 -28.38 -1.49 -8.44
N GLY A 390 -27.86 -2.25 -9.42
CA GLY A 390 -28.55 -3.39 -10.03
C GLY A 390 -28.31 -4.71 -9.30
N ASN A 391 -27.45 -4.74 -8.28
CA ASN A 391 -27.11 -5.95 -7.53
C ASN A 391 -27.95 -6.07 -6.25
N ALA A 392 -28.70 -7.16 -6.13
CA ALA A 392 -29.56 -7.41 -4.97
C ALA A 392 -28.78 -7.43 -3.64
N ARG A 393 -27.54 -7.94 -3.64
CA ARG A 393 -26.73 -8.00 -2.41
C ARG A 393 -26.30 -6.60 -1.95
N ALA A 394 -25.77 -5.78 -2.85
CA ALA A 394 -25.36 -4.41 -2.56
C ALA A 394 -26.55 -3.56 -2.07
N VAL A 395 -27.71 -3.68 -2.72
CA VAL A 395 -28.96 -3.04 -2.28
C VAL A 395 -29.38 -3.55 -0.89
N SER A 396 -29.29 -4.85 -0.62
CA SER A 396 -29.64 -5.42 0.71
C SER A 396 -28.69 -4.99 1.84
N LEU A 397 -27.48 -4.51 1.48
CA LEU A 397 -26.50 -3.97 2.41
C LEU A 397 -26.66 -2.46 2.62
N ASP A 398 -27.60 -1.82 1.92
CA ASP A 398 -27.71 -0.36 1.83
C ASP A 398 -26.43 0.31 1.31
N GLN A 399 -25.76 -0.34 0.35
CA GLN A 399 -24.51 0.14 -0.27
C GLN A 399 -24.58 0.01 -1.81
N PRO A 400 -25.57 0.62 -2.49
CA PRO A 400 -25.76 0.48 -3.94
C PRO A 400 -24.77 1.32 -4.78
N GLU A 401 -23.90 2.11 -4.16
CA GLU A 401 -22.98 3.00 -4.84
C GLU A 401 -21.88 2.25 -5.60
N GLY A 402 -21.56 2.76 -6.80
CA GLY A 402 -20.43 2.30 -7.58
C GLY A 402 -20.79 1.23 -8.62
N PHE A 403 -19.77 0.53 -9.11
CA PHE A 403 -19.88 -0.39 -10.24
C PHE A 403 -18.66 -1.31 -10.36
N VAL A 404 -18.84 -2.37 -11.15
CA VAL A 404 -17.75 -3.17 -11.74
C VAL A 404 -17.62 -2.79 -13.21
N ARG A 405 -16.38 -2.69 -13.71
CA ARG A 405 -16.06 -2.44 -15.12
C ARG A 405 -14.97 -3.40 -15.60
N LEU A 406 -15.24 -4.07 -16.71
CA LEU A 406 -14.29 -4.90 -17.43
C LEU A 406 -13.70 -4.12 -18.61
N VAL A 407 -12.43 -4.35 -18.90
CA VAL A 407 -11.71 -3.83 -20.08
C VAL A 407 -11.21 -5.03 -20.88
N TYR A 408 -11.65 -5.16 -22.12
CA TYR A 408 -11.40 -6.36 -22.93
C TYR A 408 -11.14 -6.00 -24.40
N THR A 409 -10.38 -6.86 -25.10
CA THR A 409 -10.08 -6.72 -26.54
C THR A 409 -11.33 -6.98 -27.39
N LYS A 410 -11.46 -6.28 -28.52
CA LYS A 410 -12.68 -6.37 -29.35
C LYS A 410 -12.82 -7.65 -30.18
N ASP A 411 -11.69 -8.22 -30.56
CA ASP A 411 -11.58 -9.35 -31.49
C ASP A 411 -11.84 -10.68 -30.82
N ASP A 412 -11.17 -10.94 -29.69
CA ASP A 412 -11.24 -12.22 -28.97
C ASP A 412 -11.78 -12.12 -27.54
N GLY A 413 -12.11 -10.92 -27.07
CA GLY A 413 -12.74 -10.71 -25.77
C GLY A 413 -11.81 -10.92 -24.57
N ASN A 414 -10.50 -11.03 -24.78
CA ASN A 414 -9.52 -11.22 -23.71
C ASN A 414 -9.61 -10.07 -22.70
N LEU A 415 -9.67 -10.42 -21.42
CA LEU A 415 -9.68 -9.44 -20.35
C LEU A 415 -8.28 -8.86 -20.14
N VAL A 416 -8.13 -7.57 -20.40
CA VAL A 416 -6.85 -6.84 -20.23
C VAL A 416 -6.84 -5.98 -18.99
N GLY A 417 -8.00 -5.75 -18.36
CA GLY A 417 -8.12 -5.07 -17.09
C GLY A 417 -9.51 -5.14 -16.47
N GLY A 418 -9.57 -4.78 -15.20
CA GLY A 418 -10.78 -4.82 -14.39
C GLY A 418 -10.74 -3.76 -13.32
N GLN A 419 -11.90 -3.15 -13.04
CA GLN A 419 -12.03 -2.02 -12.14
C GLN A 419 -13.29 -2.16 -11.30
N ILE A 420 -13.19 -1.86 -10.01
CA ILE A 420 -14.30 -1.95 -9.06
C ILE A 420 -14.27 -0.71 -8.17
N VAL A 421 -15.42 -0.07 -8.02
CA VAL A 421 -15.66 0.93 -6.97
C VAL A 421 -16.95 0.55 -6.27
N GLY A 422 -16.92 0.38 -4.95
CA GLY A 422 -18.10 -0.11 -4.22
C GLY A 422 -17.75 -1.08 -3.09
N PRO A 423 -18.76 -1.74 -2.51
CA PRO A 423 -18.57 -2.64 -1.37
C PRO A 423 -17.73 -3.86 -1.74
N GLY A 424 -16.73 -4.18 -0.92
CA GLY A 424 -15.88 -5.36 -1.07
C GLY A 424 -14.93 -5.33 -2.27
N ALA A 425 -14.68 -4.16 -2.86
CA ALA A 425 -13.80 -4.03 -4.03
C ALA A 425 -12.41 -4.64 -3.80
N SER A 426 -11.88 -4.55 -2.57
CA SER A 426 -10.57 -5.13 -2.20
C SER A 426 -10.51 -6.65 -2.34
N ASP A 427 -11.63 -7.33 -2.08
CA ASP A 427 -11.71 -8.79 -2.14
C ASP A 427 -12.08 -9.25 -3.54
N LEU A 428 -13.07 -8.61 -4.15
CA LEU A 428 -13.60 -8.93 -5.48
C LEU A 428 -12.56 -8.80 -6.59
N ILE A 429 -11.63 -7.83 -6.47
CA ILE A 429 -10.57 -7.64 -7.48
C ILE A 429 -9.66 -8.87 -7.61
N SER A 430 -9.63 -9.76 -6.61
CA SER A 430 -8.83 -10.98 -6.66
C SER A 430 -9.24 -11.91 -7.80
N GLU A 431 -10.54 -11.98 -8.11
CA GLU A 431 -11.05 -12.76 -9.23
C GLU A 431 -10.60 -12.17 -10.58
N LEU A 432 -10.76 -10.85 -10.75
CA LEU A 432 -10.30 -10.15 -11.95
C LEU A 432 -8.78 -10.20 -12.10
N ALA A 433 -8.03 -10.19 -11.00
CA ALA A 433 -6.59 -10.35 -11.02
C ALA A 433 -6.19 -11.75 -11.50
N LEU A 434 -6.90 -12.79 -11.06
CA LEU A 434 -6.72 -14.14 -11.59
C LEU A 434 -7.06 -14.20 -13.09
N ALA A 435 -8.19 -13.64 -13.50
CA ALA A 435 -8.64 -13.65 -14.90
C ALA A 435 -7.64 -12.95 -15.84
N VAL A 436 -7.21 -11.73 -15.49
CA VAL A 436 -6.24 -10.95 -16.29
C VAL A 436 -4.89 -11.66 -16.37
N ASN A 437 -4.36 -12.16 -15.26
CA ASN A 437 -3.05 -12.83 -15.27
C ASN A 437 -3.08 -14.22 -15.92
N SER A 438 -4.26 -14.85 -16.02
CA SER A 438 -4.43 -16.14 -16.70
C SER A 438 -4.78 -15.99 -18.19
N GLY A 439 -5.03 -14.77 -18.67
CA GLY A 439 -5.45 -14.52 -20.05
C GLY A 439 -6.87 -15.00 -20.36
N MET A 440 -7.78 -14.97 -19.38
CA MET A 440 -9.19 -15.32 -19.58
C MET A 440 -9.92 -14.25 -20.40
N ASN A 441 -11.00 -14.65 -21.07
CA ASN A 441 -11.86 -13.73 -21.82
C ASN A 441 -13.19 -13.46 -21.09
N VAL A 442 -14.02 -12.58 -21.65
CA VAL A 442 -15.34 -12.25 -21.08
C VAL A 442 -16.31 -13.43 -21.08
N GLU A 443 -16.18 -14.37 -22.00
CA GLU A 443 -17.04 -15.57 -22.05
C GLU A 443 -16.73 -16.53 -20.89
N ASP A 444 -15.44 -16.71 -20.54
CA ASP A 444 -15.01 -17.50 -19.38
C ASP A 444 -15.66 -17.00 -18.08
N ILE A 445 -15.75 -15.66 -17.93
CA ILE A 445 -16.38 -15.03 -16.76
C ILE A 445 -17.90 -15.20 -16.80
N ALA A 446 -18.54 -14.92 -17.93
CA ALA A 446 -19.99 -15.04 -18.09
C ALA A 446 -20.49 -16.49 -17.85
N LEU A 447 -19.73 -17.49 -18.28
CA LEU A 447 -20.07 -18.91 -18.10
C LEU A 447 -19.72 -19.45 -16.70
N THR A 448 -19.05 -18.65 -15.86
CA THR A 448 -18.75 -19.03 -14.48
C THR A 448 -19.98 -18.80 -13.59
N ILE A 449 -20.44 -19.85 -12.91
CA ILE A 449 -21.57 -19.76 -11.97
C ILE A 449 -21.14 -18.97 -10.73
N HIS A 450 -21.58 -17.72 -10.64
CA HIS A 450 -21.40 -16.89 -9.45
C HIS A 450 -22.50 -17.17 -8.42
N PRO A 451 -22.18 -17.21 -7.12
CA PRO A 451 -23.18 -17.44 -6.07
C PRO A 451 -24.16 -16.27 -5.95
N HIS A 452 -25.43 -16.57 -5.64
CA HIS A 452 -26.50 -15.58 -5.50
C HIS A 452 -27.17 -15.61 -4.10
N PRO A 453 -27.51 -14.45 -3.48
CA PRO A 453 -27.10 -13.11 -3.85
C PRO A 453 -25.72 -12.78 -3.26
N THR A 454 -24.77 -12.30 -4.08
CA THR A 454 -23.44 -11.89 -3.64
C THR A 454 -22.92 -10.63 -4.34
N LEU A 455 -21.86 -10.05 -3.79
CA LEU A 455 -21.19 -8.89 -4.37
C LEU A 455 -20.29 -9.25 -5.57
N SER A 456 -20.10 -10.54 -5.87
CA SER A 456 -19.32 -10.97 -7.04
C SER A 456 -20.15 -11.04 -8.32
N GLU A 457 -21.47 -11.20 -8.23
CA GLU A 457 -22.36 -11.23 -9.41
C GLU A 457 -22.20 -10.05 -10.39
N PRO A 458 -21.92 -8.80 -9.96
CA PRO A 458 -21.60 -7.70 -10.86
C PRO A 458 -20.43 -7.95 -11.83
N ILE A 459 -19.51 -8.85 -11.50
CA ILE A 459 -18.43 -9.29 -12.40
C ILE A 459 -19.03 -10.10 -13.56
N ALA A 460 -19.88 -11.09 -13.26
CA ALA A 460 -20.61 -11.86 -14.26
C ALA A 460 -21.53 -10.98 -15.11
N GLU A 461 -22.30 -10.08 -14.48
CA GLU A 461 -23.21 -9.19 -15.21
C GLU A 461 -22.46 -8.23 -16.15
N ALA A 462 -21.29 -7.73 -15.73
CA ALA A 462 -20.44 -6.94 -16.61
C ALA A 462 -19.92 -7.77 -17.80
N ALA A 463 -19.67 -9.06 -17.61
CA ALA A 463 -19.32 -9.98 -18.69
C ALA A 463 -20.51 -10.28 -19.62
N ASP A 464 -21.72 -10.48 -19.09
CA ASP A 464 -22.93 -10.64 -19.89
C ASP A 464 -23.24 -9.40 -20.73
N ILE A 465 -23.01 -8.19 -20.19
CA ILE A 465 -23.07 -6.94 -20.95
C ILE A 465 -22.04 -6.95 -22.09
N ALA A 466 -20.81 -7.42 -21.83
CA ALA A 466 -19.78 -7.53 -22.86
C ALA A 466 -20.18 -8.51 -23.98
N MET A 467 -20.85 -9.61 -23.61
CA MET A 467 -21.39 -10.62 -24.54
C MET A 467 -22.66 -10.16 -25.27
N GLY A 468 -23.33 -9.12 -24.78
CA GLY A 468 -24.57 -8.58 -25.36
C GLY A 468 -25.84 -9.26 -24.87
N PHE A 469 -25.80 -9.95 -23.73
CA PHE A 469 -26.94 -10.66 -23.13
C PHE A 469 -27.21 -10.23 -21.67
N PRO A 470 -27.34 -8.93 -21.37
CA PRO A 470 -27.59 -8.48 -20.00
C PRO A 470 -28.92 -9.02 -19.47
N THR A 471 -28.95 -9.44 -18.20
CA THR A 471 -30.16 -9.98 -17.57
C THR A 471 -30.74 -9.07 -16.48
N HIS A 472 -29.92 -8.20 -15.86
CA HIS A 472 -30.31 -7.36 -14.72
C HIS A 472 -30.07 -5.85 -14.92
N ILE A 473 -30.08 -5.32 -16.16
CA ILE A 473 -29.97 -3.88 -16.45
C ILE A 473 -30.82 -3.42 -17.65
#